data_AF-A0A7S1SK75-F1
#
_entry.id   AF-A0A7S1SK75-F1
#
_cell.length_a   1.000
_cell.length_b   1.000
_cell.length_c   1.000
_cell.angle_alpha   90.00
_cell.angle_beta   90.00
_cell.angle_gamma   90.00
#
_symmetry.space_group_name_H-M   'P 1'
#
loop_
_entity.id
_entity.type
_entity.pdbx_description
1 polymer ?
#
loop_
_entity_poly.entity_id
_entity_poly.type
_entity_poly.pdbx_seq_one_letter_code
_entity_poly.pdbx_strand_id
1 'polypeptide(L)'
;MMEEEGDEGGGDGEALIPSSMHTGAATVRCKAVHLSKARVRSFQSILHDLRATELAMRVLKLPLRRVPQPPNPETGKPQMDLAADTGRRQLFGQVYAFLHHLAAVETPTGALIHNTKIQSYLAAHLDLFISHIGVLNLNVATTLAAIFKANPVLSRRCINAGIIRRFVSLLIDYGEKKRTRWLSFLHNTVVVDGKPVPSNQSVVLNLASEKEDEVLELCKTAEAQAARRMLMAGGCHLVNTESGATAQGSKLAYHRQSVLLLADCALGGDPT
;
A
#
# COMPACT_ATOMS: atom_id res chain seq x y z
N MET A 1 -33.58 -82.35 0.35
CA MET A 1 -34.82 -81.60 0.65
C MET A 1 -34.36 -80.25 1.13
N MET A 2 -34.24 -79.32 0.18
CA MET A 2 -35.17 -78.19 -0.03
C MET A 2 -34.94 -77.13 1.07
N GLU A 3 -34.64 -75.87 0.82
CA GLU A 3 -34.72 -74.97 -0.34
C GLU A 3 -33.89 -73.71 0.03
N GLU A 4 -33.12 -73.15 -0.91
CA GLU A 4 -33.27 -71.78 -1.49
C GLU A 4 -32.39 -70.71 -0.80
N GLU A 5 -31.37 -70.17 -1.50
CA GLU A 5 -31.37 -68.96 -2.38
C GLU A 5 -31.43 -67.65 -1.57
N GLY A 6 -30.64 -66.58 -1.78
CA GLY A 6 -29.56 -66.19 -2.71
C GLY A 6 -28.60 -65.22 -1.97
N ASP A 7 -27.36 -64.95 -2.40
CA ASP A 7 -26.93 -64.30 -3.66
C ASP A 7 -27.65 -62.95 -3.88
N GLU A 8 -27.03 -61.80 -4.14
CA GLU A 8 -25.64 -61.44 -4.46
C GLU A 8 -25.56 -59.88 -4.43
N GLY A 9 -24.35 -59.31 -4.35
CA GLY A 9 -24.07 -57.90 -4.69
C GLY A 9 -23.74 -57.00 -3.49
N GLY A 10 -22.49 -56.71 -3.13
CA GLY A 10 -21.30 -56.56 -3.98
C GLY A 10 -21.21 -55.11 -4.47
N GLY A 11 -20.34 -54.31 -3.85
CA GLY A 11 -20.17 -52.90 -4.18
C GLY A 11 -19.17 -52.19 -3.28
N ASP A 12 -17.91 -52.61 -3.40
CA ASP A 12 -16.72 -52.03 -2.78
C ASP A 12 -16.57 -50.52 -2.99
N GLY A 13 -16.00 -49.84 -1.99
CA GLY A 13 -15.61 -48.44 -2.11
C GLY A 13 -15.03 -47.82 -0.85
N GLU A 14 -14.21 -48.57 -0.10
CA GLU A 14 -13.43 -48.02 1.02
C GLU A 14 -12.20 -47.29 0.47
N ALA A 15 -12.13 -45.97 0.66
CA ALA A 15 -10.87 -45.22 0.63
C ALA A 15 -10.94 -43.92 1.45
N LEU A 16 -10.25 -43.97 2.59
CA LEU A 16 -9.32 -42.94 3.10
C LEU A 16 -9.87 -41.57 3.58
N ILE A 17 -9.96 -41.48 4.91
CA ILE A 17 -9.82 -40.31 5.81
C ILE A 17 -8.52 -39.53 5.46
N PRO A 18 -8.45 -38.16 5.47
CA PRO A 18 -8.47 -37.43 6.74
C PRO A 18 -8.98 -35.97 6.82
N SER A 19 -9.43 -35.66 8.05
CA SER A 19 -9.28 -34.39 8.77
C SER A 19 -9.57 -33.09 8.02
N SER A 20 -10.75 -32.51 8.28
CA SER A 20 -10.84 -31.06 8.38
C SER A 20 -11.16 -30.65 9.81
N MET A 21 -10.11 -30.34 10.57
CA MET A 21 -10.23 -29.40 11.67
C MET A 21 -10.76 -28.10 11.08
N HIS A 22 -12.04 -27.82 11.28
CA HIS A 22 -12.58 -26.48 11.14
C HIS A 22 -12.01 -25.63 12.27
N THR A 23 -10.82 -25.06 12.05
CA THR A 23 -10.36 -23.89 12.80
C THR A 23 -11.25 -22.72 12.39
N GLY A 24 -12.36 -22.58 13.10
CA GLY A 24 -13.13 -21.34 13.13
C GLY A 24 -12.21 -20.23 13.62
N ALA A 25 -11.61 -19.50 12.68
CA ALA A 25 -10.94 -18.25 12.97
C ALA A 25 -12.01 -17.27 13.46
N ALA A 26 -12.21 -17.24 14.77
CA ALA A 26 -13.00 -16.24 15.45
C ALA A 26 -12.44 -14.87 15.03
N THR A 27 -13.12 -14.24 14.10
CA THR A 27 -12.81 -12.86 13.72
C THR A 27 -13.22 -12.03 14.93
N VAL A 28 -12.27 -11.75 15.81
CA VAL A 28 -12.45 -10.84 16.93
C VAL A 28 -12.82 -9.50 16.31
N ARG A 29 -14.12 -9.20 16.26
CA ARG A 29 -14.63 -7.86 15.98
C ARG A 29 -14.23 -7.01 17.17
N CYS A 30 -13.01 -6.49 17.14
CA CYS A 30 -12.58 -5.42 18.04
C CYS A 30 -13.61 -4.30 17.87
N LYS A 31 -14.44 -4.08 18.90
CA LYS A 31 -15.29 -2.90 18.96
C LYS A 31 -14.37 -1.70 18.74
N ALA A 32 -14.66 -0.89 17.72
CA ALA A 32 -13.86 0.28 17.41
C ALA A 32 -13.88 1.21 18.63
N VAL A 33 -12.78 1.23 19.38
CA VAL A 33 -12.65 2.12 20.53
C VAL A 33 -12.46 3.52 19.98
N HIS A 34 -13.46 4.38 20.15
CA HIS A 34 -13.35 5.78 19.80
C HIS A 34 -12.36 6.47 20.75
N LEU A 35 -11.12 6.60 20.30
CA LEU A 35 -10.11 7.39 21.00
C LEU A 35 -10.28 8.88 20.64
N SER A 36 -10.34 9.73 21.66
CA SER A 36 -10.37 11.18 21.45
C SER A 36 -9.03 11.68 20.87
N LYS A 37 -9.06 12.81 20.16
CA LYS A 37 -7.84 13.41 19.57
C LYS A 37 -6.74 13.65 20.61
N ALA A 38 -7.14 14.10 21.80
CA ALA A 38 -6.23 14.33 22.92
C ALA A 38 -5.54 13.03 23.36
N ARG A 39 -6.28 11.93 23.51
CA ARG A 39 -5.72 10.62 23.90
C ARG A 39 -4.71 10.10 22.89
N VAL A 40 -5.00 10.20 21.60
CA VAL A 40 -4.08 9.77 20.54
C VAL A 40 -2.77 10.58 20.60
N ARG A 41 -2.86 11.91 20.76
CA ARG A 41 -1.67 12.77 20.91
C ARG A 41 -0.86 12.43 22.17
N SER A 42 -1.53 12.25 23.31
CA SER A 42 -0.87 11.83 24.55
C SER A 42 -0.16 10.50 24.37
N PHE A 43 -0.81 9.51 23.74
CA PHE A 43 -0.21 8.21 23.49
C PHE A 43 0.99 8.30 22.55
N GLN A 44 0.89 9.06 21.45
CA GLN A 44 2.02 9.32 20.55
C GLN A 44 3.19 9.99 21.27
N SER A 45 2.92 10.95 22.15
CA SER A 45 3.98 11.60 22.95
C SER A 45 4.63 10.63 23.92
N ILE A 46 3.84 9.87 24.69
CA ILE A 46 4.35 8.89 25.66
C ILE A 46 5.23 7.86 24.94
N LEU A 47 4.77 7.30 23.82
CA LEU A 47 5.55 6.33 23.06
C LEU A 47 6.84 6.91 22.48
N HIS A 48 6.81 8.17 22.05
CA HIS A 48 8.01 8.87 21.62
C HIS A 48 8.99 9.06 22.78
N ASP A 49 8.51 9.48 23.94
CA ASP A 49 9.32 9.72 25.14
C ASP A 49 9.92 8.41 25.70
N LEU A 50 9.19 7.30 25.55
CA LEU A 50 9.67 5.94 25.83
C LEU A 50 10.64 5.40 24.76
N ARG A 51 11.02 6.21 23.75
CA ARG A 51 11.91 5.85 22.65
C ARG A 51 11.42 4.64 21.83
N ALA A 52 10.11 4.40 21.80
CA ALA A 52 9.53 3.30 21.02
C ALA A 52 9.85 3.43 19.52
N THR A 53 9.88 4.67 19.01
CA THR A 53 10.28 4.96 17.63
C THR A 53 11.71 4.52 17.34
N GLU A 54 12.65 4.75 18.27
CA GLU A 54 14.03 4.33 18.10
C GLU A 54 14.18 2.80 18.12
N LEU A 55 13.46 2.13 19.02
CA LEU A 55 13.45 0.66 19.07
C LEU A 55 12.92 0.09 17.75
N ALA A 56 11.81 0.63 17.24
CA ALA A 56 11.26 0.26 15.94
C ALA A 56 12.29 0.46 14.80
N MET A 57 13.01 1.59 14.81
CA MET A 57 14.07 1.85 13.83
C MET A 57 15.25 0.89 13.95
N ARG A 58 15.63 0.47 15.17
CA ARG A 58 16.68 -0.55 15.38
C ARG A 58 16.28 -1.90 14.78
N VAL A 59 15.01 -2.29 14.91
CA VAL A 59 14.48 -3.51 14.27
C VAL A 59 14.55 -3.38 12.75
N LEU A 60 14.15 -2.25 12.18
CA LEU A 60 14.22 -2.03 10.72
C LEU A 60 15.65 -1.95 10.19
N LYS A 61 16.65 -1.63 11.00
CA LYS A 61 18.07 -1.63 10.59
C LYS A 61 18.65 -3.04 10.45
N LEU A 62 17.95 -4.08 10.89
CA LEU A 62 18.39 -5.45 10.68
C LEU A 62 18.40 -5.79 9.18
N PRO A 63 19.36 -6.59 8.70
CA PRO A 63 19.46 -6.90 7.27
C PRO A 63 18.25 -7.70 6.81
N LEU A 64 17.54 -7.19 5.81
CA LEU A 64 16.49 -7.90 5.09
C LEU A 64 17.05 -8.38 3.75
N ARG A 65 17.37 -9.67 3.64
CA ARG A 65 17.91 -10.25 2.40
C ARG A 65 16.81 -10.30 1.33
N ARG A 66 17.08 -9.65 0.20
CA ARG A 66 16.22 -9.63 -0.99
C ARG A 66 16.57 -10.80 -1.90
N VAL A 67 15.55 -11.43 -2.45
CA VAL A 67 15.64 -12.45 -3.48
C VAL A 67 14.99 -11.86 -4.73
N PRO A 68 15.79 -11.36 -5.69
CA PRO A 68 15.29 -10.81 -6.95
C PRO A 68 14.41 -11.84 -7.65
N GLN A 69 13.30 -11.39 -8.21
CA GLN A 69 12.43 -12.22 -9.02
C GLN A 69 12.75 -12.01 -10.50
N PRO A 70 12.68 -13.07 -11.33
CA PRO A 70 12.78 -12.90 -12.77
C PRO A 70 11.64 -12.00 -13.27
N PRO A 71 11.82 -11.28 -14.40
CA PRO A 71 10.73 -10.53 -15.02
C PRO A 71 9.51 -11.40 -15.26
N ASN A 72 8.32 -10.82 -15.20
CA ASN A 72 7.08 -11.54 -15.45
C ASN A 72 7.07 -12.04 -16.92
N PRO A 73 6.86 -13.34 -17.18
CA PRO A 73 6.94 -13.90 -18.52
C PRO A 73 5.87 -13.37 -19.47
N GLU A 74 4.70 -12.94 -18.97
CA GLU A 74 3.61 -12.42 -19.78
C GLU A 74 3.79 -10.94 -20.14
N THR A 75 4.38 -10.16 -19.25
CA THR A 75 4.48 -8.69 -19.40
C THR A 75 5.89 -8.19 -19.67
N GLY A 76 6.91 -9.03 -19.49
CA GLY A 76 8.33 -8.66 -19.56
C GLY A 76 8.79 -7.69 -18.47
N LYS A 77 7.91 -7.34 -17.51
CA LYS A 77 8.18 -6.29 -16.52
C LYS A 77 8.91 -6.81 -15.28
N PRO A 78 9.69 -5.96 -14.59
CA PRO A 78 10.32 -6.29 -13.32
C PRO A 78 9.29 -6.73 -12.28
N GLN A 79 9.61 -7.78 -11.52
CA GLN A 79 8.80 -8.22 -10.38
C GLN A 79 9.42 -7.76 -9.07
N MET A 80 8.57 -7.54 -8.05
CA MET A 80 9.06 -7.16 -6.73
C MET A 80 9.91 -8.26 -6.12
N ASP A 81 10.92 -7.84 -5.36
CA ASP A 81 11.80 -8.76 -4.65
C ASP A 81 11.02 -9.52 -3.58
N LEU A 82 11.31 -10.81 -3.45
CA LEU A 82 10.89 -11.57 -2.27
C LEU A 82 11.87 -11.33 -1.12
N ALA A 83 11.42 -11.48 0.11
CA ALA A 83 12.32 -11.55 1.26
C ALA A 83 12.73 -13.00 1.48
N ALA A 84 14.02 -13.26 1.66
CA ALA A 84 14.52 -14.60 1.96
C ALA A 84 13.97 -15.12 3.30
N ASP A 85 13.75 -14.22 4.26
CA ASP A 85 13.19 -14.50 5.58
C ASP A 85 11.78 -13.90 5.67
N THR A 86 10.78 -14.76 5.56
CA THR A 86 9.36 -14.37 5.60
C THR A 86 8.92 -13.90 6.99
N GLY A 87 9.47 -14.48 8.06
CA GLY A 87 9.15 -14.09 9.44
C GLY A 87 9.67 -12.69 9.76
N ARG A 88 10.89 -12.37 9.35
CA ARG A 88 11.46 -11.02 9.46
C ARG A 88 10.70 -10.01 8.61
N ARG A 89 10.29 -10.38 7.40
CA ARG A 89 9.44 -9.53 6.55
C ARG A 89 8.11 -9.21 7.24
N GLN A 90 7.48 -10.19 7.88
CA GLN A 90 6.24 -9.98 8.64
C GLN A 90 6.46 -9.04 9.83
N LEU A 91 7.54 -9.25 10.61
CA LEU A 91 7.92 -8.35 11.69
C LEU A 91 8.11 -6.92 11.19
N PHE A 92 8.83 -6.72 10.09
CA PHE A 92 9.01 -5.40 9.49
C PHE A 92 7.67 -4.80 9.07
N GLY A 93 6.77 -5.61 8.50
CA GLY A 93 5.40 -5.19 8.18
C GLY A 93 4.64 -4.64 9.40
N GLN A 94 4.73 -5.32 10.55
CA GLN A 94 4.12 -4.86 11.79
C GLN A 94 4.78 -3.57 12.32
N VAL A 95 6.11 -3.48 12.24
CA VAL A 95 6.84 -2.27 12.62
C VAL A 95 6.45 -1.08 11.73
N TYR A 96 6.29 -1.28 10.42
CA TYR A 96 5.81 -0.24 9.51
C TYR A 96 4.37 0.19 9.83
N ALA A 97 3.47 -0.75 10.12
CA ALA A 97 2.11 -0.43 10.54
C ALA A 97 2.10 0.38 11.84
N PHE A 98 2.92 -0.02 12.82
CA PHE A 98 3.11 0.73 14.06
C PHE A 98 3.62 2.16 13.80
N LEU A 99 4.69 2.31 13.01
CA LEU A 99 5.27 3.62 12.67
C LEU A 99 4.30 4.50 11.88
N HIS A 100 3.50 3.92 10.99
CA HIS A 100 2.46 4.62 10.24
C HIS A 100 1.46 5.28 11.20
N HIS A 101 0.88 4.51 12.13
CA HIS A 101 -0.06 5.03 13.13
C HIS A 101 0.62 5.99 14.13
N LEU A 102 1.90 5.80 14.40
CA LEU A 102 2.63 6.70 15.29
C LEU A 102 2.88 8.07 14.62
N ALA A 103 3.14 8.08 13.31
CA ALA A 103 3.38 9.29 12.53
C ALA A 103 2.10 10.09 12.27
N ALA A 104 1.05 9.43 11.80
CA ALA A 104 -0.24 10.05 11.51
C ALA A 104 -1.40 9.05 11.63
N VAL A 105 -2.49 9.49 12.26
CA VAL A 105 -3.75 8.73 12.37
C VAL A 105 -4.90 9.56 11.83
N GLU A 106 -5.69 8.97 10.94
CA GLU A 106 -6.99 9.50 10.58
C GLU A 106 -8.05 8.90 11.47
N THR A 107 -8.84 9.76 12.10
CA THR A 107 -10.00 9.34 12.89
C THR A 107 -11.18 9.00 11.97
N PRO A 108 -12.16 8.19 12.43
CA PRO A 108 -13.36 7.90 11.66
C PRO A 108 -14.15 9.15 11.24
N THR A 109 -13.97 10.27 11.96
CA THR A 109 -14.59 11.56 11.64
C THR A 109 -13.80 12.36 10.59
N GLY A 110 -12.80 11.77 9.95
CA GLY A 110 -11.94 12.42 8.94
C GLY A 110 -10.90 13.38 9.52
N ALA A 111 -10.79 13.51 10.85
CA ALA A 111 -9.78 14.39 11.43
C ALA A 111 -8.42 13.71 11.48
N LEU A 112 -7.41 14.41 10.96
CA LEU A 112 -6.02 13.98 10.95
C LEU A 112 -5.30 14.38 12.24
N ILE A 113 -4.63 13.42 12.86
CA ILE A 113 -3.79 13.61 14.05
C ILE A 113 -2.38 13.19 13.67
N HIS A 114 -1.47 14.15 13.56
CA HIS A 114 -0.06 13.89 13.25
C HIS A 114 0.83 14.41 14.38
N ASN A 115 2.03 13.83 14.50
CA ASN A 115 3.04 14.27 15.44
C ASN A 115 4.31 14.70 14.70
N THR A 116 4.55 16.00 14.63
CA THR A 116 5.66 16.59 13.86
C THR A 116 7.04 16.19 14.38
N LYS A 117 7.20 15.91 15.68
CA LYS A 117 8.47 15.42 16.26
C LYS A 117 8.79 14.03 15.73
N ILE A 118 7.80 13.13 15.76
CA ILE A 118 7.94 11.75 15.27
C ILE A 118 8.17 11.75 13.76
N GLN A 119 7.39 12.54 13.01
CA GLN A 119 7.58 12.68 11.56
C GLN A 119 8.99 13.16 11.22
N SER A 120 9.51 14.16 11.93
CA SER A 120 10.87 14.68 11.73
C SER A 120 11.94 13.63 12.04
N TYR A 121 11.77 12.87 13.12
CA TYR A 121 12.69 11.79 13.48
C TYR A 121 12.71 10.68 12.42
N LEU A 122 11.54 10.24 11.95
CA LEU A 122 11.43 9.19 10.92
C LEU A 122 12.00 9.66 9.58
N ALA A 123 11.77 10.91 9.20
CA ALA A 123 12.30 11.49 7.97
C ALA A 123 13.83 11.56 7.94
N ALA A 124 14.50 11.66 9.09
CA ALA A 124 15.96 11.60 9.17
C ALA A 124 16.52 10.22 8.74
N HIS A 125 15.67 9.20 8.65
CA HIS A 125 16.04 7.85 8.23
C HIS A 125 15.42 7.47 6.87
N LEU A 126 15.06 8.46 6.04
CA LEU A 126 14.37 8.25 4.77
C LEU A 126 15.04 7.21 3.87
N ASP A 127 16.37 7.21 3.81
CA ASP A 127 17.15 6.26 2.99
C ASP A 127 16.87 4.80 3.35
N LEU A 128 16.63 4.49 4.64
CA LEU A 128 16.26 3.15 5.08
C LEU A 128 14.86 2.76 4.61
N PHE A 129 13.90 3.69 4.62
CA PHE A 129 12.57 3.43 4.08
C PHE A 129 12.67 3.16 2.59
N ILE A 130 13.39 4.02 1.87
CA ILE A 130 13.61 3.91 0.43
C ILE A 130 14.29 2.58 0.08
N SER A 131 15.27 2.13 0.87
CA SER A 131 15.98 0.86 0.66
C SER A 131 15.13 -0.38 0.92
N HIS A 132 13.93 -0.23 1.50
CA HIS A 132 12.96 -1.33 1.69
C HIS A 132 11.81 -1.29 0.68
N ILE A 133 11.71 -0.25 -0.15
CA ILE A 133 10.73 -0.18 -1.22
C ILE A 133 11.06 -1.24 -2.29
N GLY A 134 10.03 -1.88 -2.84
CA GLY A 134 10.15 -2.92 -3.86
C GLY A 134 10.16 -4.34 -3.29
N VAL A 135 10.16 -4.51 -1.97
CA VAL A 135 9.97 -5.83 -1.34
C VAL A 135 8.48 -6.16 -1.31
N LEU A 136 8.11 -7.35 -1.79
CA LEU A 136 6.74 -7.82 -1.82
C LEU A 136 6.16 -7.81 -0.39
N ASN A 137 4.90 -7.38 -0.26
CA ASN A 137 4.16 -7.37 1.02
C ASN A 137 4.82 -6.56 2.15
N LEU A 138 5.56 -5.51 1.78
CA LEU A 138 6.10 -4.53 2.72
C LEU A 138 5.53 -3.14 2.44
N ASN A 139 4.82 -2.57 3.41
CA ASN A 139 4.04 -1.34 3.25
C ASN A 139 4.81 -0.08 3.62
N VAL A 140 5.97 0.09 2.97
CA VAL A 140 6.82 1.25 3.22
C VAL A 140 6.16 2.54 2.70
N ALA A 141 5.52 2.47 1.54
CA ALA A 141 4.91 3.64 0.88
C ALA A 141 3.79 4.31 1.71
N THR A 142 2.95 3.53 2.39
CA THR A 142 1.89 4.08 3.26
C THR A 142 2.46 4.70 4.52
N THR A 143 3.58 4.17 5.03
CA THR A 143 4.31 4.77 6.15
C THR A 143 4.95 6.08 5.73
N LEU A 144 5.59 6.11 4.57
CA LEU A 144 6.14 7.34 3.99
C LEU A 144 5.08 8.40 3.75
N ALA A 145 3.93 8.02 3.19
CA ALA A 145 2.79 8.91 3.03
C ALA A 145 2.38 9.54 4.38
N ALA A 146 2.30 8.75 5.46
CA ALA A 146 1.98 9.24 6.80
C ALA A 146 3.07 10.16 7.41
N ILE A 147 4.35 9.90 7.10
CA ILE A 147 5.48 10.74 7.55
C ILE A 147 5.36 12.16 6.98
N PHE A 148 5.01 12.29 5.70
CA PHE A 148 4.90 13.60 5.03
C PHE A 148 3.50 14.23 5.11
N LYS A 149 2.50 13.49 5.59
CA LYS A 149 1.11 13.94 5.63
C LYS A 149 0.95 15.19 6.50
N ALA A 150 0.35 16.22 5.91
CA ALA A 150 0.09 17.53 6.53
C ALA A 150 1.32 18.20 7.17
N ASN A 151 2.52 17.93 6.65
CA ASN A 151 3.76 18.52 7.15
C ASN A 151 4.51 19.26 6.02
N PRO A 152 4.13 20.52 5.70
CA PRO A 152 4.71 21.26 4.58
C PRO A 152 6.21 21.55 4.75
N VAL A 153 6.68 21.72 5.98
CA VAL A 153 8.10 21.96 6.28
C VAL A 153 8.93 20.73 5.90
N LEU A 154 8.47 19.54 6.33
CA LEU A 154 9.14 18.28 6.03
C LEU A 154 9.10 17.96 4.54
N SER A 155 7.93 18.12 3.91
CA SER A 155 7.75 17.85 2.48
C SER A 155 8.68 18.70 1.62
N ARG A 156 8.81 20.00 1.91
CA ARG A 156 9.72 20.90 1.17
C ARG A 156 11.19 20.57 1.39
N ARG A 157 11.57 20.12 2.59
CA ARG A 157 12.96 19.86 2.95
C ARG A 157 13.48 18.52 2.42
N CYS A 158 12.65 17.48 2.51
CA CYS A 158 13.10 16.11 2.31
C CYS A 158 12.65 15.53 0.97
N ILE A 159 11.58 16.04 0.36
CA ILE A 159 11.07 15.52 -0.92
C ILE A 159 11.74 16.30 -2.04
N ASN A 160 12.66 15.64 -2.72
CA ASN A 160 13.29 16.15 -3.93
C ASN A 160 12.70 15.46 -5.17
N ALA A 161 13.01 16.01 -6.35
CA ALA A 161 12.58 15.46 -7.63
C ALA A 161 13.05 14.01 -7.85
N GLY A 162 14.20 13.61 -7.28
CA GLY A 162 14.73 12.26 -7.37
C GLY A 162 13.85 11.22 -6.69
N ILE A 163 13.30 11.54 -5.51
CA ILE A 163 12.35 10.68 -4.79
C ILE A 163 11.05 10.55 -5.60
N ILE A 164 10.53 11.67 -6.11
CA ILE A 164 9.31 11.66 -6.94
C ILE A 164 9.53 10.78 -8.17
N ARG A 165 10.64 11.00 -8.91
CA ARG A 165 11.04 10.18 -10.06
C ARG A 165 11.08 8.70 -9.71
N ARG A 166 11.71 8.34 -8.60
CA ARG A 166 11.77 6.94 -8.14
C ARG A 166 10.39 6.37 -7.89
N PHE A 167 9.48 7.09 -7.24
CA PHE A 167 8.11 6.62 -7.01
C PHE A 167 7.30 6.48 -8.30
N VAL A 168 7.52 7.36 -9.29
CA VAL A 168 6.91 7.23 -10.62
C VAL A 168 7.49 6.03 -11.38
N SER A 169 8.81 5.81 -11.34
CA SER A 169 9.42 4.59 -11.92
C SER A 169 8.84 3.33 -11.28
N LEU A 170 8.67 3.31 -9.95
CA LEU A 170 8.04 2.16 -9.27
C LEU A 170 6.61 1.89 -9.76
N LEU A 171 5.82 2.93 -10.01
CA LEU A 171 4.48 2.81 -10.63
C LEU A 171 4.54 2.16 -12.01
N ILE A 172 5.57 2.46 -12.79
CA ILE A 172 5.75 1.92 -14.15
C ILE A 172 6.26 0.48 -14.13
N ASP A 173 7.27 0.23 -13.31
CA ASP A 173 8.03 -1.02 -13.23
C ASP A 173 7.21 -2.13 -12.56
N TYR A 174 6.58 -1.81 -11.43
CA TYR A 174 5.93 -2.79 -10.55
C TYR A 174 4.42 -2.53 -10.40
N GLY A 175 3.90 -1.49 -11.04
CA GLY A 175 2.48 -1.25 -11.08
C GLY A 175 1.81 -2.25 -12.01
N GLU A 176 1.49 -3.43 -11.49
CA GLU A 176 0.42 -4.27 -12.03
C GLU A 176 -0.95 -3.58 -11.85
N LYS A 177 -1.05 -2.26 -12.10
CA LYS A 177 -2.24 -1.40 -12.14
C LYS A 177 -3.28 -1.64 -11.03
N LYS A 178 -2.83 -2.20 -9.91
CA LYS A 178 -3.61 -2.63 -8.76
C LYS A 178 -3.04 -2.03 -7.48
N ARG A 179 -1.85 -1.43 -7.50
CA ARG A 179 -1.16 -0.97 -6.29
C ARG A 179 -1.27 0.56 -6.13
N THR A 180 -2.41 1.00 -5.60
CA THR A 180 -2.75 2.42 -5.35
C THR A 180 -1.86 3.11 -4.31
N ARG A 181 -1.13 2.35 -3.49
CA ARG A 181 -0.30 2.87 -2.38
C ARG A 181 0.79 3.86 -2.77
N TRP A 182 1.40 3.73 -3.95
CA TRP A 182 2.41 4.69 -4.41
C TRP A 182 1.80 5.99 -4.90
N LEU A 183 0.61 5.93 -5.50
CA LEU A 183 -0.17 7.12 -5.83
C LEU A 183 -0.55 7.88 -4.55
N SER A 184 -0.92 7.19 -3.47
CA SER A 184 -1.21 7.84 -2.18
C SER A 184 0.01 8.59 -1.60
N PHE A 185 1.23 8.08 -1.81
CA PHE A 185 2.42 8.85 -1.45
C PHE A 185 2.51 10.12 -2.30
N LEU A 186 2.46 10.00 -3.63
CA LEU A 186 2.55 11.13 -4.55
C LEU A 186 1.48 12.21 -4.28
N HIS A 187 0.24 11.81 -4.00
CA HIS A 187 -0.83 12.76 -3.59
C HIS A 187 -0.42 13.63 -2.41
N ASN A 188 0.15 13.02 -1.35
CA ASN A 188 0.59 13.73 -0.16
C ASN A 188 1.87 14.56 -0.39
N THR A 189 2.53 14.46 -1.56
CA THR A 189 3.70 15.27 -1.89
C THR A 189 3.38 16.44 -2.82
N VAL A 190 2.36 16.31 -3.68
CA VAL A 190 1.94 17.36 -4.62
C VAL A 190 1.00 18.38 -3.99
N VAL A 191 0.18 17.96 -3.02
CA VAL A 191 -0.68 18.83 -2.21
C VAL A 191 -0.42 18.52 -0.75
N VAL A 192 0.04 19.52 0.01
CA VAL A 192 0.37 19.36 1.43
C VAL A 192 -0.47 20.33 2.24
N ASP A 193 -1.28 19.80 3.15
CA ASP A 193 -2.19 20.60 4.00
C ASP A 193 -3.12 21.51 3.17
N GLY A 194 -3.66 20.95 2.08
CA GLY A 194 -4.53 21.67 1.13
C GLY A 194 -3.81 22.68 0.24
N LYS A 195 -2.49 22.82 0.36
CA LYS A 195 -1.71 23.77 -0.44
C LYS A 195 -0.95 23.04 -1.56
N PRO A 196 -1.06 23.51 -2.81
CA PRO A 196 -0.27 22.95 -3.91
C PRO A 196 1.22 23.17 -3.68
N VAL A 197 2.05 22.24 -4.15
CA VAL A 197 3.50 22.34 -4.16
C VAL A 197 3.97 22.35 -5.62
N PRO A 198 4.07 23.55 -6.26
CA PRO A 198 4.27 23.65 -7.71
C PRO A 198 5.46 22.86 -8.23
N SER A 199 6.61 22.92 -7.54
CA SER A 199 7.81 22.17 -7.93
C SER A 199 7.57 20.65 -8.01
N ASN A 200 6.77 20.11 -7.10
CA ASN A 200 6.45 18.68 -7.08
C ASN A 200 5.40 18.34 -8.14
N GLN A 201 4.39 19.20 -8.31
CA GLN A 201 3.35 19.07 -9.34
C GLN A 201 3.97 19.06 -10.74
N SER A 202 4.87 20.00 -11.05
CA SER A 202 5.57 20.03 -12.35
C SER A 202 6.36 18.76 -12.63
N VAL A 203 7.08 18.22 -11.61
CA VAL A 203 7.85 16.98 -11.77
C VAL A 203 6.92 15.80 -12.04
N VAL A 204 5.80 15.69 -11.30
CA VAL A 204 4.82 14.62 -11.52
C VAL A 204 4.17 14.74 -12.89
N LEU A 205 3.76 15.94 -13.31
CA LEU A 205 3.16 16.18 -14.62
C LEU A 205 4.11 15.81 -15.76
N ASN A 206 5.35 16.30 -15.72
CA ASN A 206 6.34 16.00 -16.76
C ASN A 206 6.58 14.49 -16.88
N LEU A 207 6.75 13.80 -15.75
CA LEU A 207 6.96 12.35 -15.76
C LEU A 207 5.72 11.57 -16.19
N ALA A 208 4.52 12.03 -15.81
CA ALA A 208 3.27 11.41 -16.22
C ALA A 208 3.01 11.61 -17.72
N SER A 209 3.39 12.76 -18.29
CA SER A 209 3.32 13.03 -19.72
C SER A 209 4.35 12.22 -20.51
N GLU A 210 5.58 12.08 -20.02
CA GLU A 210 6.61 11.23 -20.63
C GLU A 210 6.23 9.73 -20.63
N LYS A 211 5.34 9.33 -19.72
CA LYS A 211 4.94 7.94 -19.45
C LYS A 211 3.41 7.78 -19.45
N GLU A 212 2.75 8.53 -20.34
CA GLU A 212 1.28 8.61 -20.39
C GLU A 212 0.65 7.22 -20.56
N ASP A 213 1.28 6.39 -21.39
CA ASP A 213 0.82 5.04 -21.74
C ASP A 213 0.76 4.12 -20.51
N GLU A 214 1.70 4.26 -19.59
CA GLU A 214 1.78 3.44 -18.39
C GLU A 214 0.92 3.99 -17.24
N VAL A 215 0.79 5.32 -17.15
CA VAL A 215 0.08 5.99 -16.04
C VAL A 215 -1.43 6.09 -16.29
N LEU A 216 -1.87 6.34 -17.53
CA LEU A 216 -3.26 6.62 -17.93
C LEU A 216 -3.86 5.61 -18.91
N GLU A 217 -3.40 4.36 -18.90
CA GLU A 217 -3.82 3.32 -19.86
C GLU A 217 -5.35 3.26 -20.16
N LEU A 218 -6.21 3.38 -19.15
CA LEU A 218 -7.68 3.27 -19.31
C LEU A 218 -8.32 4.44 -20.10
N CYS A 219 -7.56 5.47 -20.46
CA CYS A 219 -8.04 6.58 -21.29
C CYS A 219 -7.63 6.47 -22.76
N LYS A 220 -6.63 5.65 -23.10
CA LYS A 220 -5.89 5.80 -24.35
C LYS A 220 -6.63 5.29 -25.59
N THR A 221 -7.12 4.05 -25.56
CA THR A 221 -7.73 3.40 -26.73
C THR A 221 -9.24 3.23 -26.55
N ALA A 222 -9.97 3.11 -27.66
CA ALA A 222 -11.41 2.82 -27.61
C ALA A 222 -11.70 1.52 -26.83
N GLU A 223 -10.83 0.52 -26.96
CA GLU A 223 -10.86 -0.74 -26.22
C GLU A 223 -10.63 -0.52 -24.72
N ALA A 224 -9.63 0.28 -24.33
CA ALA A 224 -9.35 0.58 -22.94
C ALA A 224 -10.50 1.39 -22.29
N GLN A 225 -11.11 2.31 -23.05
CA GLN A 225 -12.29 3.06 -22.62
C GLN A 225 -13.54 2.17 -22.52
N ALA A 226 -13.69 1.17 -23.40
CA ALA A 226 -14.73 0.16 -23.28
C ALA A 226 -14.51 -0.71 -22.02
N ALA A 227 -13.27 -1.17 -21.78
CA ALA A 227 -12.91 -1.89 -20.56
C ALA A 227 -13.18 -1.05 -19.30
N ARG A 228 -12.86 0.25 -19.32
CA ARG A 228 -13.19 1.18 -18.24
C ARG A 228 -14.69 1.23 -17.98
N ARG A 229 -15.52 1.36 -19.03
CA ARG A 229 -16.99 1.36 -18.91
C ARG A 229 -17.52 0.06 -18.31
N MET A 230 -16.99 -1.09 -18.72
CA MET A 230 -17.36 -2.39 -18.13
C MET A 230 -16.96 -2.47 -16.65
N LEU A 231 -15.75 -2.04 -16.29
CA LEU A 231 -15.27 -2.02 -14.91
C LEU A 231 -16.11 -1.08 -14.02
N MET A 232 -16.55 0.06 -14.55
CA MET A 232 -17.45 0.98 -13.84
C MET A 232 -18.84 0.38 -13.64
N ALA A 233 -19.42 -0.25 -14.67
CA ALA A 233 -20.72 -0.91 -14.61
C ALA A 233 -20.74 -2.08 -13.63
N GLY A 234 -19.64 -2.82 -13.52
CA GLY A 234 -19.50 -3.99 -12.63
C GLY A 234 -19.34 -3.68 -11.14
N GLY A 235 -19.45 -2.42 -10.68
CA GLY A 235 -19.36 -2.12 -9.25
C GLY A 235 -17.95 -2.19 -8.63
N CYS A 236 -16.91 -2.49 -9.42
CA CYS A 236 -15.53 -2.73 -8.97
C CYS A 236 -14.77 -1.48 -8.47
N HIS A 237 -15.48 -0.38 -8.21
CA HIS A 237 -14.93 0.89 -7.74
C HIS A 237 -14.71 0.94 -6.21
N LEU A 238 -15.26 -0.02 -5.45
CA LEU A 238 -15.25 -0.03 -3.98
C LEU A 238 -14.18 -0.92 -3.34
N VAL A 239 -13.42 -1.68 -4.13
CA VAL A 239 -12.51 -2.70 -3.60
C VAL A 239 -11.07 -2.17 -3.61
N ASN A 240 -10.77 -1.24 -2.70
CA ASN A 240 -9.48 -1.26 -2.01
C ASN A 240 -9.67 -2.21 -0.83
N THR A 241 -9.84 -3.52 -1.09
CA THR A 241 -9.78 -4.48 0.00
C THR A 241 -8.38 -4.43 0.56
N GLU A 242 -8.33 -4.00 1.82
CA GLU A 242 -7.21 -4.07 2.75
C GLU A 242 -6.32 -2.84 2.79
N SER A 243 -6.39 -2.13 3.91
CA SER A 243 -5.24 -1.41 4.47
C SER A 243 -4.33 -2.49 5.04
N GLY A 244 -3.30 -2.93 4.32
CA GLY A 244 -2.54 -4.13 4.72
C GLY A 244 -1.49 -4.57 3.71
N ALA A 245 -0.61 -5.48 4.13
CA ALA A 245 0.51 -5.98 3.31
C ALA A 245 0.07 -6.63 1.99
N THR A 246 -1.22 -6.99 1.89
CA THR A 246 -1.88 -7.75 0.83
C THR A 246 -2.80 -6.92 -0.07
N ALA A 247 -2.87 -5.60 0.14
CA ALA A 247 -3.73 -4.67 -0.61
C ALA A 247 -3.51 -4.77 -2.13
N GLN A 248 -4.42 -5.47 -2.82
CA GLN A 248 -4.57 -5.43 -4.26
C GLN A 248 -5.78 -4.54 -4.56
N GLY A 249 -5.55 -3.29 -4.95
CA GLY A 249 -6.58 -2.44 -5.54
C GLY A 249 -6.96 -2.91 -6.94
N SER A 250 -8.04 -2.37 -7.51
CA SER A 250 -8.48 -2.71 -8.87
C SER A 250 -7.83 -1.82 -9.93
N LYS A 251 -7.83 -2.26 -11.19
CA LYS A 251 -7.41 -1.44 -12.37
C LYS A 251 -8.15 -0.11 -12.42
N LEU A 252 -9.43 -0.13 -12.04
CA LEU A 252 -10.27 1.06 -11.95
C LEU A 252 -9.90 1.95 -10.76
N ALA A 253 -9.59 1.37 -9.59
CA ALA A 253 -9.14 2.12 -8.42
C ALA A 253 -7.81 2.83 -8.69
N TYR A 254 -6.86 2.16 -9.35
CA TYR A 254 -5.63 2.78 -9.83
C TYR A 254 -5.91 3.95 -10.77
N HIS A 255 -6.72 3.72 -11.81
CA HIS A 255 -7.08 4.76 -12.76
C HIS A 255 -7.72 5.98 -12.09
N ARG A 256 -8.68 5.77 -11.18
CA ARG A 256 -9.30 6.84 -10.41
C ARG A 256 -8.26 7.65 -9.63
N GLN A 257 -7.33 6.98 -8.95
CA GLN A 257 -6.27 7.65 -8.18
C GLN A 257 -5.30 8.40 -9.11
N SER A 258 -4.94 7.84 -10.27
CA SER A 258 -4.11 8.55 -11.25
C SER A 258 -4.78 9.83 -11.75
N VAL A 259 -6.07 9.78 -12.07
CA VAL A 259 -6.83 10.97 -12.51
C VAL A 259 -6.92 12.01 -11.40
N LEU A 260 -7.18 11.59 -10.16
CA LEU A 260 -7.16 12.50 -9.01
C LEU A 260 -5.78 13.13 -8.82
N LEU A 261 -4.69 12.37 -8.99
CA LEU A 261 -3.33 12.89 -8.83
C LEU A 261 -3.04 13.99 -9.86
N LEU A 262 -3.45 13.79 -11.10
CA LEU A 262 -3.31 14.80 -12.15
C LEU A 262 -4.18 16.02 -11.89
N ALA A 263 -5.41 15.83 -11.40
CA ALA A 263 -6.26 16.94 -10.98
C ALA A 263 -5.62 17.75 -9.84
N ASP A 264 -5.06 17.06 -8.84
CA ASP A 264 -4.30 17.69 -7.75
C ASP A 264 -3.07 18.43 -8.26
N CYS A 265 -2.43 17.95 -9.33
CA CYS A 265 -1.31 18.65 -9.95
C CYS A 265 -1.74 19.93 -10.68
N ALA A 266 -2.97 19.99 -11.20
CA ALA A 266 -3.52 21.18 -11.86
C ALA A 266 -4.01 22.28 -10.89
N LEU A 267 -4.16 21.97 -9.59
CA LEU A 267 -4.61 22.95 -8.58
C LEU A 267 -3.65 24.14 -8.40
N GLY A 268 -2.36 23.96 -8.69
CA GLY A 268 -1.34 25.00 -8.52
C GLY A 268 -1.38 26.12 -9.56
N GLY A 269 -2.19 25.99 -10.60
CA GLY A 269 -2.08 26.80 -11.81
C GLY A 269 -0.92 26.34 -12.71
N ASP A 270 -0.84 26.89 -13.92
CA ASP A 270 0.21 26.54 -14.88
C ASP A 270 1.59 26.90 -14.32
N PRO A 271 2.53 25.95 -14.21
CA PRO A 271 3.92 26.25 -13.89
C PRO A 271 4.63 26.78 -15.14
N THR A 272 4.23 27.96 -15.62
CA THR A 272 4.98 28.74 -16.61
C THR A 272 5.93 29.70 -15.91
#